data_AF-A0A2M8L162-F1
#
_entry.id   AF-A0A2M8L162-F1
#
_cell.length_a   1.000
_cell.length_b   1.000
_cell.length_c   1.000
_cell.angle_alpha   90.00
_cell.angle_beta   90.00
_cell.angle_gamma   90.00
#
_symmetry.space_group_name_H-M   'P 1'
#
loop_
_entity.id
_entity.type
_entity.pdbx_description
1 polymer ?
#
loop_
_entity_poly.entity_id
_entity_poly.type
_entity_poly.pdbx_seq_one_letter_code
_entity_poly.pdbx_strand_id
1 'polypeptide(L)'
;MKIVNSPLRVALVHDYLNEFGGAERVLSVLSEIYPDAPIYTAFYKKNSTTYNHFKNRQIIPSWVHYIPFFSSKLHSPLRFLTPLIWGSFDFSKYDIVIGSASWYITKGFKKGKNTKEICYCHTPPRWLYGFKTSVEFQKYWPVRLYAIIVGHFMRLYDFAQAQKVDVFVANSK
;
A
#
# COMPACT_ATOMS: atom_id res chain seq x y z
N MET A 1 31.70 22.97 -14.46
CA MET A 1 30.94 22.43 -13.32
C MET A 1 30.21 21.18 -13.80
N LYS A 2 30.73 19.97 -13.50
CA LYS A 2 30.06 18.73 -13.90
C LYS A 2 28.84 18.55 -12.99
N ILE A 3 27.64 18.66 -13.54
CA ILE A 3 26.43 18.21 -12.86
C ILE A 3 26.57 16.68 -12.79
N VAL A 4 27.01 16.17 -11.65
CA VAL A 4 26.92 14.75 -11.36
C VAL A 4 25.43 14.49 -11.12
N ASN A 5 24.71 14.05 -12.15
CA ASN A 5 23.35 13.56 -11.97
C ASN A 5 23.45 12.32 -11.07
N SER A 6 23.17 12.49 -9.79
CA SER A 6 22.98 11.35 -8.89
C SER A 6 21.84 10.48 -9.46
N PRO A 7 21.96 9.15 -9.39
CA PRO A 7 20.90 8.26 -9.88
C PRO A 7 19.60 8.55 -9.14
N LEU A 8 18.49 8.61 -9.88
CA LEU A 8 17.16 8.88 -9.35
C LEU A 8 16.76 7.78 -8.36
N ARG A 9 16.49 8.14 -7.11
CA ARG A 9 16.12 7.19 -6.05
C ARG A 9 14.61 7.01 -6.01
N VAL A 10 14.16 5.83 -6.38
CA VAL A 10 12.73 5.48 -6.43
C VAL A 10 12.40 4.44 -5.37
N ALA A 11 11.27 4.61 -4.71
CA ALA A 11 10.63 3.57 -3.88
C ALA A 11 9.31 3.13 -4.52
N LEU A 12 9.09 1.82 -4.58
CA LEU A 12 7.79 1.26 -4.90
C LEU A 12 7.09 0.90 -3.58
N VAL A 13 5.81 1.19 -3.47
CA VAL A 13 5.00 0.83 -2.30
C VAL A 13 3.78 0.08 -2.78
N HIS A 14 3.47 -1.06 -2.16
CA HIS A 14 2.35 -1.90 -2.54
C HIS A 14 1.66 -2.48 -1.31
N ASP A 15 0.33 -2.51 -1.32
CA ASP A 15 -0.53 -2.90 -0.19
C ASP A 15 0.03 -4.10 0.63
N TYR A 16 0.02 -5.30 0.04
CA TYR A 16 0.53 -6.54 0.60
C TYR A 16 0.84 -7.54 -0.52
N LEU A 17 1.79 -8.46 -0.32
CA LEU A 17 2.18 -9.45 -1.33
C LEU A 17 1.63 -10.84 -0.98
N ASN A 18 0.37 -11.10 -1.37
CA ASN A 18 -0.33 -12.36 -1.03
C ASN A 18 -0.94 -13.10 -2.22
N GLU A 19 -1.54 -12.41 -3.19
CA GLU A 19 -2.21 -13.01 -4.33
C GLU A 19 -1.87 -12.23 -5.59
N PHE A 20 -1.61 -12.92 -6.70
CA PHE A 20 -1.11 -12.27 -7.92
C PHE A 20 -2.29 -11.90 -8.82
N GLY A 21 -2.57 -10.60 -8.92
CA GLY A 21 -3.68 -10.04 -9.67
C GLY A 21 -3.28 -8.84 -10.52
N GLY A 22 -4.24 -7.94 -10.76
CA GLY A 22 -4.04 -6.79 -11.64
C GLY A 22 -3.07 -5.76 -11.09
N ALA A 23 -3.11 -5.49 -9.78
CA ALA A 23 -2.21 -4.53 -9.14
C ALA A 23 -0.75 -5.03 -9.16
N GLU A 24 -0.56 -6.34 -8.98
CA GLU A 24 0.74 -7.00 -8.99
C GLU A 24 1.36 -7.00 -10.39
N ARG A 25 0.56 -7.11 -11.47
CA ARG A 25 1.05 -6.94 -12.85
C ARG A 25 1.62 -5.55 -13.09
N VAL A 26 0.95 -4.51 -12.57
CA VAL A 26 1.46 -3.14 -12.64
C VAL A 26 2.74 -3.00 -11.81
N LEU A 27 2.77 -3.58 -10.61
CA LEU A 27 3.99 -3.62 -9.79
C LEU A 27 5.15 -4.31 -10.50
N SER A 28 4.91 -5.39 -11.26
CA SER A 28 5.94 -6.07 -12.06
C SER A 28 6.55 -5.12 -13.09
N VAL A 29 5.71 -4.42 -13.88
CA VAL A 29 6.19 -3.45 -14.87
C VAL A 29 6.93 -2.29 -14.21
N LEU A 30 6.42 -1.76 -13.09
CA LEU A 30 7.12 -0.73 -12.32
C LEU A 30 8.48 -1.22 -11.80
N SER A 31 8.57 -2.49 -11.41
CA SER A 31 9.82 -3.12 -10.95
C SER A 31 10.82 -3.36 -12.10
N GLU A 32 10.35 -3.56 -13.32
CA GLU A 32 11.18 -3.63 -14.53
C GLU A 32 11.71 -2.24 -14.92
N ILE A 33 10.87 -1.20 -14.86
CA ILE A 33 11.27 0.20 -15.11
C ILE A 33 12.29 0.68 -14.08
N TYR A 34 12.10 0.32 -12.81
CA TYR A 34 12.97 0.69 -11.70
C TYR A 34 13.58 -0.57 -11.04
N PRO A 35 14.63 -1.17 -11.65
CA PRO A 35 15.18 -2.45 -11.19
C PRO A 35 15.79 -2.39 -9.78
N ASP A 36 16.32 -1.23 -9.39
CA ASP A 36 16.96 -1.05 -8.07
C ASP A 36 15.99 -0.53 -7.00
N ALA A 37 14.74 -0.24 -7.36
CA ALA A 37 13.77 0.29 -6.40
C ALA A 37 13.31 -0.82 -5.43
N PRO A 38 13.42 -0.61 -4.11
CA PRO A 38 12.84 -1.50 -3.12
C PRO A 38 11.31 -1.43 -3.15
N ILE A 39 10.70 -2.54 -2.74
CA ILE A 39 9.25 -2.69 -2.62
C ILE A 39 8.88 -2.65 -1.14
N TYR A 40 8.31 -1.53 -0.71
CA TYR A 40 7.73 -1.39 0.63
C TYR A 40 6.32 -1.98 0.66
N THR A 41 5.99 -2.67 1.73
CA THR A 41 4.67 -3.30 1.85
C THR A 41 4.20 -3.42 3.30
N ALA A 42 2.89 -3.48 3.53
CA ALA A 42 2.38 -3.67 4.89
C ALA A 42 2.86 -5.03 5.44
N PHE A 43 2.69 -6.09 4.64
CA PHE A 43 3.14 -7.44 4.97
C PHE A 43 3.12 -8.30 3.69
N TYR A 44 3.67 -9.50 3.79
CA TYR A 44 3.55 -10.51 2.74
C TYR A 44 3.31 -11.90 3.33
N LYS A 45 2.79 -12.81 2.51
CA LYS A 45 2.68 -14.24 2.83
C LYS A 45 3.81 -14.99 2.12
N LYS A 46 4.74 -15.56 2.90
CA LYS A 46 5.82 -16.41 2.37
C LYS A 46 5.22 -17.53 1.49
N ASN A 47 5.92 -17.85 0.41
CA ASN A 47 5.53 -18.88 -0.57
C ASN A 47 4.21 -18.60 -1.31
N SER A 48 3.61 -17.42 -1.16
CA SER A 48 2.50 -17.02 -2.04
C SER A 48 2.98 -16.81 -3.48
N THR A 49 2.03 -16.84 -4.42
CA THR A 49 2.31 -16.58 -5.84
C THR A 49 2.99 -15.21 -6.03
N THR A 50 2.49 -14.17 -5.38
CA THR A 50 3.07 -12.82 -5.43
C THR A 50 4.44 -12.75 -4.77
N TYR A 51 4.60 -13.30 -3.57
CA TYR A 51 5.90 -13.32 -2.93
C TYR A 51 6.93 -14.03 -3.82
N ASN A 52 6.60 -15.19 -4.39
CA ASN A 52 7.51 -15.95 -5.24
C ASN A 52 7.90 -15.19 -6.51
N HIS A 53 7.01 -14.35 -7.05
CA HIS A 53 7.30 -13.49 -8.18
C HIS A 53 8.31 -12.39 -7.83
N PHE A 54 8.19 -11.78 -6.65
CA PHE A 54 9.04 -10.66 -6.22
C PHE A 54 10.18 -11.06 -5.27
N LYS A 55 10.39 -12.36 -4.95
CA LYS A 55 11.33 -12.82 -3.91
C LYS A 55 12.80 -12.43 -4.14
N ASN A 56 13.18 -12.15 -5.38
CA ASN A 56 14.52 -11.72 -5.76
C ASN A 56 14.71 -10.19 -5.66
N ARG A 57 13.66 -9.46 -5.26
CA ARG A 57 13.67 -8.01 -5.05
C ARG A 57 13.92 -7.70 -3.58
N GLN A 58 14.38 -6.47 -3.31
CA GLN A 58 14.42 -5.95 -1.95
C GLN A 58 13.00 -5.64 -1.46
N ILE A 59 12.39 -6.57 -0.72
CA ILE A 59 11.08 -6.38 -0.09
C ILE A 59 11.28 -5.86 1.33
N ILE A 60 10.65 -4.72 1.65
CA ILE A 60 10.71 -4.07 2.96
C ILE A 60 9.31 -4.10 3.58
N PRO A 61 8.98 -5.11 4.40
CA PRO A 61 7.70 -5.16 5.09
C PRO A 61 7.66 -4.17 6.26
N SER A 62 6.46 -3.79 6.70
CA SER A 62 6.29 -3.02 7.92
C SER A 62 6.41 -3.89 9.17
N TRP A 63 6.43 -3.26 10.34
CA TRP A 63 6.52 -3.94 11.64
C TRP A 63 5.42 -4.98 11.86
N VAL A 64 4.22 -4.82 11.29
CA VAL A 64 3.13 -5.79 11.49
C VAL A 64 3.40 -7.15 10.84
N HIS A 65 4.30 -7.23 9.87
CA HIS A 65 4.67 -8.50 9.26
C HIS A 65 5.26 -9.50 10.26
N TYR A 66 5.95 -8.99 11.29
CA TYR A 66 6.58 -9.80 12.32
C TYR A 66 5.61 -10.23 13.44
N ILE A 67 4.38 -9.74 13.43
CA ILE A 67 3.34 -10.18 14.36
C ILE A 67 2.83 -11.57 13.91
N PRO A 68 2.82 -12.58 14.80
CA PRO A 68 2.29 -13.89 14.48
C PRO A 68 0.88 -13.83 13.88
N PHE A 69 0.66 -14.56 12.80
CA PHE A 69 -0.63 -14.67 12.08
C PHE A 69 -1.15 -13.37 11.45
N PHE A 70 -0.37 -12.28 11.37
CA PHE A 70 -0.87 -11.04 10.78
C PHE A 70 -1.24 -11.19 9.31
N SER A 71 -0.29 -11.70 8.51
CA SER A 71 -0.47 -11.87 7.06
C SER A 71 -1.54 -12.89 6.67
N SER A 72 -2.00 -13.73 7.60
CA SER A 72 -2.98 -14.79 7.34
C SER A 72 -4.34 -14.56 7.97
N LYS A 73 -4.41 -14.05 9.21
CA LYS A 73 -5.66 -13.95 9.99
C LYS A 73 -5.95 -12.55 10.52
N LEU A 74 -4.93 -11.80 10.94
CA LEU A 74 -5.16 -10.56 11.69
C LEU A 74 -5.23 -9.29 10.81
N HIS A 75 -4.70 -9.30 9.59
CA HIS A 75 -4.68 -8.12 8.72
C HIS A 75 -6.07 -7.52 8.45
N SER A 76 -7.12 -8.35 8.44
CA SER A 76 -8.51 -7.92 8.21
C SER A 76 -9.16 -7.29 9.45
N PRO A 77 -9.18 -7.93 10.64
CA PRO A 77 -9.71 -7.33 11.87
C PRO A 77 -8.82 -6.23 12.46
N LEU A 78 -7.55 -6.12 12.05
CA LEU A 78 -6.63 -5.08 12.51
C LEU A 78 -6.39 -3.96 11.47
N ARG A 79 -7.30 -3.78 10.50
CA ARG A 79 -7.18 -2.70 9.50
C ARG A 79 -7.13 -1.29 10.10
N PHE A 80 -7.62 -1.09 11.32
CA PHE A 80 -7.47 0.19 12.02
C PHE A 80 -6.00 0.56 12.29
N LEU A 81 -5.06 -0.39 12.19
CA LEU A 81 -3.63 -0.14 12.31
C LEU A 81 -3.00 0.44 11.04
N THR A 82 -3.71 0.48 9.91
CA THR A 82 -3.20 1.01 8.62
C THR A 82 -2.53 2.40 8.75
N PRO A 83 -3.05 3.38 9.53
CA PRO A 83 -2.35 4.65 9.76
C PRO A 83 -0.98 4.49 10.44
N LEU A 84 -0.87 3.57 11.40
CA LEU A 84 0.38 3.28 12.13
C LEU A 84 1.36 2.49 11.25
N ILE A 85 0.85 1.63 10.38
CA ILE A 85 1.65 0.87 9.41
C ILE A 85 2.32 1.83 8.44
N TRP A 86 1.54 2.65 7.72
CA TRP A 86 2.11 3.57 6.74
C TRP A 86 2.88 4.73 7.38
N GLY A 87 2.46 5.19 8.56
CA GLY A 87 3.18 6.21 9.34
C GLY A 87 4.54 5.76 9.87
N SER A 88 4.80 4.44 9.91
CA SER A 88 6.10 3.91 10.35
C SER A 88 7.20 4.02 9.28
N PHE A 89 6.83 4.21 8.02
CA PHE A 89 7.78 4.39 6.93
C PHE A 89 8.13 5.87 6.75
N ASP A 90 9.39 6.13 6.39
CA ASP A 90 9.88 7.45 6.03
C ASP A 90 10.52 7.41 4.64
N PHE A 91 9.91 8.14 3.70
CA PHE A 91 10.37 8.17 2.31
C PHE A 91 11.18 9.42 1.97
N SER A 92 11.60 10.23 2.95
CA SER A 92 12.38 11.45 2.73
C SER A 92 13.71 11.26 2.00
N LYS A 93 14.26 10.04 1.99
CA LYS A 93 15.47 9.68 1.26
C LYS A 93 15.25 9.41 -0.24
N TYR A 94 14.01 9.37 -0.71
CA TYR A 94 13.68 9.10 -2.11
C TYR A 94 13.32 10.39 -2.85
N ASP A 95 13.60 10.39 -4.15
CA ASP A 95 13.19 11.48 -5.03
C ASP A 95 11.75 11.23 -5.51
N ILE A 96 11.39 9.96 -5.74
CA ILE A 96 10.03 9.53 -6.11
C ILE A 96 9.57 8.33 -5.28
N VAL A 97 8.31 8.36 -4.87
CA VAL A 97 7.60 7.23 -4.27
C VAL A 97 6.39 6.90 -5.13
N ILE A 98 6.31 5.67 -5.63
CA ILE A 98 5.19 5.20 -6.44
C ILE A 98 4.38 4.20 -5.61
N GLY A 99 3.21 4.64 -5.15
CA GLY A 99 2.25 3.80 -4.44
C GLY A 99 1.30 3.09 -5.39
N SER A 100 1.35 1.77 -5.45
CA SER A 100 0.34 0.92 -6.07
C SER A 100 -0.77 0.68 -5.04
N ALA A 101 -1.82 1.51 -5.14
CA ALA A 101 -2.83 1.66 -4.10
C ALA A 101 -4.14 0.92 -4.42
N SER A 102 -4.62 0.15 -3.45
CA SER A 102 -5.89 -0.56 -3.55
C SER A 102 -6.61 -0.65 -2.20
N TRP A 103 -6.66 -1.82 -1.58
CA TRP A 103 -7.40 -2.16 -0.37
C TRP A 103 -6.82 -1.59 0.91
N TYR A 104 -5.50 -1.44 1.00
CA TYR A 104 -4.79 -1.14 2.24
C TYR A 104 -4.37 0.32 2.37
N ILE A 105 -4.92 1.24 1.56
CA ILE A 105 -4.72 2.70 1.65
C ILE A 105 -3.23 3.09 1.51
N THR A 106 -2.59 2.58 0.46
CA THR A 106 -1.17 2.79 0.17
C THR A 106 -0.93 4.13 -0.51
N LYS A 107 -1.17 5.23 0.21
CA LYS A 107 -1.01 6.62 -0.25
C LYS A 107 -0.91 7.61 0.92
N GLY A 108 -0.49 8.84 0.61
CA GLY A 108 -0.29 9.96 1.53
C GLY A 108 0.88 9.76 2.48
N PHE A 109 1.99 9.22 1.99
CA PHE A 109 3.10 8.82 2.86
C PHE A 109 3.83 10.00 3.51
N LYS A 110 4.49 9.72 4.64
CA LYS A 110 5.51 10.63 5.19
C LYS A 110 6.69 10.68 4.21
N LYS A 111 6.94 11.84 3.62
CA LYS A 111 7.95 12.06 2.59
C LYS A 111 8.67 13.40 2.76
N GLY A 112 9.82 13.55 2.10
CA GLY A 112 10.62 14.77 2.15
C GLY A 112 10.01 15.88 1.31
N LYS A 113 10.41 17.14 1.53
CA LYS A 113 9.90 18.31 0.78
C LYS A 113 10.10 18.19 -0.74
N ASN A 114 11.17 17.51 -1.16
CA ASN A 114 11.52 17.31 -2.56
C ASN A 114 11.07 15.95 -3.10
N THR A 115 10.51 15.08 -2.25
CA THR A 115 10.03 13.76 -2.66
C THR A 115 8.66 13.88 -3.31
N LYS A 116 8.51 13.37 -4.52
CA LYS A 116 7.24 13.32 -5.22
C LYS A 116 6.54 11.98 -5.05
N GLU A 117 5.26 12.02 -4.71
CA GLU A 117 4.43 10.84 -4.56
C GLU A 117 3.47 10.69 -5.73
N ILE A 118 3.56 9.54 -6.39
CA ILE A 118 2.64 9.12 -7.43
C ILE A 118 1.79 7.98 -6.87
N CYS A 119 0.49 8.22 -6.72
CA CYS A 119 -0.46 7.17 -6.34
C CYS A 119 -1.07 6.56 -7.60
N TYR A 120 -0.61 5.37 -7.98
CA TYR A 120 -1.30 4.52 -8.93
C TYR A 120 -2.50 3.86 -8.25
N CYS A 121 -3.67 4.47 -8.38
CA CYS A 121 -4.90 3.99 -7.77
C CYS A 121 -5.59 2.95 -8.67
N HIS A 122 -5.56 1.69 -8.25
CA HIS A 122 -6.26 0.60 -8.96
C HIS A 122 -7.75 0.58 -8.65
N THR A 123 -8.10 0.90 -7.40
CA THR A 123 -9.47 1.08 -6.91
C THR A 123 -9.39 1.88 -5.62
N PRO A 124 -10.39 2.72 -5.30
CA PRO A 124 -10.53 3.21 -3.94
C PRO A 124 -10.74 2.01 -2.99
N PRO A 125 -10.39 2.13 -1.69
CA PRO A 125 -10.58 1.05 -0.71
C PRO A 125 -12.07 0.72 -0.55
N ARG A 126 -12.55 -0.25 -1.34
CA ARG A 126 -13.99 -0.53 -1.54
C ARG A 126 -14.76 -0.77 -0.25
N TRP A 127 -14.11 -1.41 0.72
CA TRP A 127 -14.66 -1.69 2.05
C TRP A 127 -15.01 -0.44 2.87
N LEU A 128 -14.43 0.73 2.56
CA LEU A 128 -14.76 2.00 3.22
C LEU A 128 -16.01 2.67 2.66
N TYR A 129 -16.25 2.48 1.37
CA TYR A 129 -17.24 3.24 0.59
C TYR A 129 -18.47 2.42 0.23
N GLY A 130 -18.71 1.30 0.93
CA GLY A 130 -19.94 0.51 0.80
C GLY A 130 -20.05 -0.32 -0.49
N PHE A 131 -18.96 -0.44 -1.26
CA PHE A 131 -18.93 -1.33 -2.41
C PHE A 131 -18.96 -2.79 -1.96
N LYS A 132 -19.61 -3.66 -2.75
CA LYS A 132 -19.61 -5.11 -2.48
C LYS A 132 -18.17 -5.63 -2.41
N THR A 133 -17.83 -6.22 -1.27
CA THR A 133 -16.56 -6.91 -1.04
C THR A 133 -16.77 -8.42 -1.14
N SER A 134 -15.71 -9.17 -1.44
CA SER A 134 -15.77 -10.65 -1.52
C SER A 134 -16.12 -11.32 -0.19
N VAL A 135 -16.04 -10.59 0.92
CA VAL A 135 -16.37 -11.10 2.25
C VAL A 135 -17.58 -10.38 2.81
N GLU A 136 -18.60 -11.14 3.19
CA GLU A 136 -19.86 -10.66 3.77
C GLU A 136 -19.70 -10.45 5.28
N PHE A 137 -18.84 -9.50 5.68
CA PHE A 137 -18.57 -9.18 7.09
C PHE A 137 -19.81 -8.67 7.85
N GLN A 138 -20.91 -8.37 7.15
CA GLN A 138 -22.13 -7.84 7.74
C GLN A 138 -23.06 -8.91 8.32
N LYS A 139 -22.69 -10.20 8.27
CA LYS A 139 -23.54 -11.27 8.81
C LYS A 139 -23.72 -11.22 10.34
N TYR A 140 -22.71 -10.76 11.08
CA TYR A 140 -22.72 -10.73 12.56
C TYR A 140 -22.77 -9.29 13.09
N TRP A 141 -23.70 -9.00 14.01
CA TRP A 141 -23.94 -7.65 14.52
C TRP A 141 -22.71 -6.97 15.18
N PRO A 142 -21.83 -7.66 15.93
CA PRO A 142 -20.64 -7.01 16.50
C PRO A 142 -19.64 -6.59 15.41
N VAL A 143 -19.52 -7.42 14.36
CA VAL A 143 -18.64 -7.15 13.22
C VAL A 143 -19.18 -5.96 12.41
N ARG A 144 -20.50 -5.84 12.27
CA ARG A 144 -21.14 -4.66 11.66
C ARG A 144 -20.84 -3.39 12.44
N LEU A 145 -21.02 -3.39 13.77
CA LEU A 145 -20.77 -2.23 14.60
C LEU A 145 -19.30 -1.80 14.53
N TYR A 146 -18.39 -2.76 14.64
CA TYR A 146 -16.95 -2.55 14.45
C TYR A 146 -16.66 -1.92 13.08
N ALA A 147 -17.24 -2.46 12.01
CA ALA A 147 -17.02 -1.96 10.65
C ALA A 147 -17.56 -0.53 10.45
N ILE A 148 -18.68 -0.17 11.09
CA ILE A 148 -19.23 1.19 11.04
C ILE A 148 -18.27 2.18 11.71
N ILE A 149 -17.81 1.87 12.93
CA ILE A 149 -16.94 2.74 13.73
C ILE A 149 -15.57 2.85 13.06
N VAL A 150 -14.89 1.73 12.82
CA VAL A 150 -13.56 1.72 12.20
C VAL A 150 -13.63 2.27 10.78
N GLY A 151 -14.65 1.91 10.01
CA GLY A 151 -14.84 2.42 8.65
C GLY A 151 -15.01 3.94 8.61
N HIS A 152 -15.66 4.56 9.60
CA HIS A 152 -15.77 6.02 9.68
C HIS A 152 -14.39 6.69 9.83
N PHE A 153 -13.60 6.30 10.83
CA PHE A 153 -12.26 6.88 11.04
C PHE A 153 -11.31 6.57 9.88
N MET A 154 -11.40 5.38 9.32
CA MET A 154 -10.56 4.97 8.19
C MET A 154 -10.92 5.71 6.90
N ARG A 155 -12.20 6.11 6.70
CA ARG A 155 -12.59 7.04 5.61
C ARG A 155 -11.97 8.43 5.80
N LEU A 156 -12.04 8.98 7.00
CA LEU A 156 -11.42 10.27 7.30
C LEU A 156 -9.90 10.23 7.05
N TYR A 157 -9.26 9.14 7.47
CA TYR A 157 -7.85 8.88 7.18
C TYR A 157 -7.58 8.78 5.67
N ASP A 158 -8.31 7.95 4.93
CA ASP A 158 -8.15 7.79 3.47
C ASP A 158 -8.29 9.14 2.74
N PHE A 159 -9.31 9.92 3.10
CA PHE A 159 -9.52 11.25 2.54
C PHE A 159 -8.35 12.19 2.84
N ALA A 160 -7.90 12.25 4.10
CA ALA A 160 -6.79 13.10 4.51
C ALA A 160 -5.46 12.71 3.84
N GLN A 161 -5.20 11.41 3.65
CA GLN A 161 -4.01 10.95 2.94
C GLN A 161 -4.09 11.23 1.43
N ALA A 162 -5.28 11.13 0.83
CA ALA A 162 -5.46 11.45 -0.57
C ALA A 162 -5.10 12.92 -0.89
N GLN A 163 -5.34 13.85 0.05
CA GLN A 163 -4.96 15.27 -0.13
C GLN A 163 -3.45 15.52 -0.16
N LYS A 164 -2.62 14.55 0.28
CA LYS A 164 -1.16 14.70 0.34
C LYS A 164 -0.44 14.16 -0.90
N VAL A 165 -1.14 13.41 -1.74
CA VAL A 165 -0.60 12.81 -2.95
C VAL A 165 -0.31 13.92 -3.97
N ASP A 166 0.86 13.89 -4.61
CA ASP A 166 1.19 14.90 -5.63
C ASP A 166 0.48 14.60 -6.96
N VAL A 167 0.45 13.32 -7.37
CA VAL A 167 -0.13 12.88 -8.64
C VAL A 167 -0.92 11.59 -8.47
N PHE A 168 -2.16 11.56 -8.96
CA PHE A 168 -2.94 10.34 -9.10
C PHE A 168 -2.87 9.81 -10.54
N VAL A 169 -2.70 8.50 -10.66
CA VAL A 169 -2.78 7.75 -11.93
C VAL A 169 -3.81 6.63 -11.73
N ALA A 170 -4.62 6.35 -12.73
CA ALA A 170 -5.60 5.26 -12.71
C ALA A 170 -5.49 4.42 -13.99
N ASN A 171 -5.99 3.17 -13.93
CA ASN A 171 -5.99 2.25 -15.08
C ASN A 171 -6.85 2.75 -16.25
N SER A 172 -7.84 3.60 -15.98
CA SER A 172 -8.80 4.12 -16.96
C SER A 172 -9.22 5.54 -16.59
N LYS A 173 -9.76 6.26 -17.57
CA LYS A 173 -10.41 7.57 -17.36
C LYS A 173 -11.72 7.43 -16.57
#